data_AF-A0A067C8E9-F1
#
_entry.id   AF-A0A067C8E9-F1
#
_cell.length_a   1.000
_cell.length_b   1.000
_cell.length_c   1.000
_cell.angle_alpha   90.00
_cell.angle_beta   90.00
_cell.angle_gamma   90.00
#
_symmetry.space_group_name_H-M   'P 1'
#
loop_
_entity.id
_entity.type
_entity.pdbx_description
1 polymer ?
#
loop_
_entity_poly.entity_id
_entity_poly.type
_entity_poly.pdbx_seq_one_letter_code
_entity_poly.pdbx_strand_id
1 'polypeptide(L)'
;MPVKQVKVGARQVQEMIVYVSTCQEPQTDKFTTRVSKLATIETLQAFLVEQWRIAKHRLASVPISEHIFSFQGRIMRHDAHLDIYYVGNGDTIFLRLPGHGPVTTPWAMSTSELREALQDRRTYRPNLLPEQLMYQLQHLLQRESRLERLQKATKRGATDDVKRITQELRELDAEEAAHAVAASAAPLSRPASIKWPHPPSLRRTVFFSLSALERSYQSIPRDVFEPGLFLLDARRDWVFGKHSSLQKESFDYKYMAYGKDFLDMLVFKEEANLVFWFQPDHSLAALSAFVSNLVDPSTMRKYEPLMLEAPKWLALGGHNGWEGKPRRDGRRVQAHLKPVFTPSVQRIVTNLASESFDVVAIKEMLVQANPSLLFASD
;
A
#
# COMPACT_ATOMS: atom_id res chain seq x y z
N MET A 1 -19.95 51.85 21.98
CA MET A 1 -18.94 51.02 21.30
C MET A 1 -19.65 49.93 20.53
N PRO A 2 -19.36 49.68 19.24
CA PRO A 2 -20.07 48.66 18.48
C PRO A 2 -19.61 47.27 18.93
N VAL A 3 -20.58 46.43 19.31
CA VAL A 3 -20.36 45.03 19.66
C VAL A 3 -19.94 44.29 18.39
N LYS A 4 -18.67 43.87 18.33
CA LYS A 4 -18.19 42.94 17.30
C LYS A 4 -18.91 41.60 17.51
N GLN A 5 -19.88 41.31 16.66
CA GLN A 5 -20.39 39.95 16.51
C GLN A 5 -19.26 39.08 15.98
N VAL A 6 -18.66 38.29 16.86
CA VAL A 6 -17.80 37.18 16.48
C VAL A 6 -18.71 36.11 15.88
N LYS A 7 -18.81 36.07 14.55
CA LYS A 7 -19.30 34.88 13.85
C LYS A 7 -18.30 33.77 14.13
N VAL A 8 -18.58 32.94 15.14
CA VAL A 8 -17.99 31.60 15.23
C VAL A 8 -18.55 30.85 14.03
N GLY A 9 -17.80 30.82 12.94
CA GLY A 9 -18.09 29.91 11.84
C GLY A 9 -18.05 28.50 12.42
N ALA A 10 -19.21 27.89 12.60
CA ALA A 10 -19.30 26.46 12.87
C ALA A 10 -18.58 25.77 11.71
N ARG A 11 -17.35 25.29 11.95
CA ARG A 11 -16.76 24.27 11.09
C ARG A 11 -17.79 23.16 11.06
N GLN A 12 -18.47 22.98 9.93
CA GLN A 12 -19.25 21.78 9.69
C GLN A 12 -18.28 20.62 9.89
N VAL A 13 -18.35 19.97 11.04
CA VAL A 13 -17.67 18.70 11.26
C VAL A 13 -18.35 17.76 10.27
N GLN A 14 -17.67 17.45 9.17
CA GLN A 14 -18.18 16.49 8.22
C GLN A 14 -18.24 15.15 8.93
N GLU A 15 -19.45 14.75 9.32
CA GLU A 15 -19.72 13.46 9.91
C GLU A 15 -20.04 12.46 8.81
N MET A 16 -19.79 11.19 9.09
CA MET A 16 -20.16 10.06 8.26
C MET A 16 -20.73 8.94 9.12
N ILE A 17 -21.61 8.16 8.53
CA ILE A 17 -22.12 6.93 9.10
C ILE A 17 -21.19 5.81 8.62
N VAL A 18 -20.62 5.06 9.55
CA VAL A 18 -19.87 3.85 9.26
C VAL A 18 -20.52 2.67 9.98
N TYR A 19 -20.39 1.49 9.40
CA TYR A 19 -20.80 0.25 10.04
C TYR A 19 -19.58 -0.47 10.57
N VAL A 20 -19.69 -1.07 11.75
CA VAL A 20 -18.66 -1.94 12.32
C VAL A 20 -19.24 -3.33 12.45
N SER A 21 -18.70 -4.29 11.72
CA SER A 21 -19.17 -5.68 11.73
C SER A 21 -18.15 -6.59 12.38
N THR A 22 -18.56 -7.47 13.29
CA THR A 22 -17.72 -8.64 13.62
C THR A 22 -17.67 -9.58 12.43
N CYS A 23 -16.59 -10.35 12.33
CA CYS A 23 -16.27 -11.18 11.15
C CYS A 23 -15.88 -12.61 11.50
N GLN A 24 -16.16 -13.02 12.74
CA GLN A 24 -15.98 -14.38 13.25
C GLN A 24 -17.33 -15.06 13.45
N GLU A 25 -17.39 -16.37 13.19
CA GLU A 25 -18.55 -17.21 13.52
C GLU A 25 -18.66 -17.47 15.04
N PRO A 26 -19.88 -17.73 15.58
CA PRO A 26 -21.14 -18.00 14.88
C PRO A 26 -22.06 -16.78 14.72
N GLN A 27 -21.67 -15.58 15.17
CA GLN A 27 -22.53 -14.39 15.13
C GLN A 27 -21.77 -13.16 14.61
N THR A 28 -22.24 -12.67 13.46
CA THR A 28 -21.83 -11.39 12.89
C THR A 28 -22.71 -10.28 13.45
N ASP A 29 -22.21 -9.58 14.46
CA ASP A 29 -22.85 -8.41 15.04
C ASP A 29 -22.48 -7.19 14.18
N LYS A 30 -23.46 -6.38 13.79
CA LYS A 30 -23.27 -5.15 13.01
C LYS A 30 -23.72 -3.94 13.82
N PHE A 31 -22.80 -3.01 14.04
CA PHE A 31 -23.01 -1.77 14.78
C PHE A 31 -23.01 -0.60 13.81
N THR A 32 -23.93 0.35 13.99
CA THR A 32 -23.96 1.60 13.21
C THR A 32 -23.40 2.71 14.07
N THR A 33 -22.37 3.41 13.58
CA THR A 33 -21.75 4.53 14.32
C THR A 33 -21.69 5.77 13.45
N ARG A 34 -21.95 6.93 14.06
CA ARG A 34 -21.78 8.24 13.43
C ARG A 34 -20.50 8.84 13.96
N VAL A 35 -19.55 9.10 13.07
CA VAL A 35 -18.21 9.56 13.43
C VAL A 35 -17.80 10.75 12.58
N SER A 36 -16.95 11.60 13.14
CA SER A 36 -16.25 12.63 12.37
C SER A 36 -15.33 11.96 11.34
N LYS A 37 -15.17 12.55 10.16
CA LYS A 37 -14.16 12.10 9.17
C LYS A 37 -12.73 12.11 9.73
N LEU A 38 -12.45 13.00 10.69
CA LEU A 38 -11.17 13.08 11.39
C LEU A 38 -11.07 12.15 12.60
N ALA A 39 -12.07 11.29 12.86
CA ALA A 39 -11.98 10.32 13.93
C ALA A 39 -10.84 9.33 13.68
N THR A 40 -10.14 8.94 14.76
CA THR A 40 -9.18 7.84 14.75
C THR A 40 -9.89 6.52 15.02
N ILE A 41 -9.23 5.41 14.72
CA ILE A 41 -9.72 4.07 15.09
C ILE A 41 -9.85 3.91 16.60
N GLU A 42 -8.92 4.47 17.38
CA GLU A 42 -9.00 4.51 18.84
C GLU A 42 -10.27 5.23 19.33
N THR A 43 -10.62 6.36 18.70
CA THR A 43 -11.84 7.11 19.04
C THR A 43 -13.09 6.27 18.74
N LEU A 44 -13.11 5.58 17.58
CA LEU A 44 -14.19 4.67 17.20
C LEU A 44 -14.29 3.48 18.19
N GLN A 45 -13.17 2.89 18.56
CA GLN A 45 -13.10 1.77 19.50
C GLN A 45 -13.61 2.16 20.89
N ALA A 46 -13.16 3.29 21.43
CA ALA A 46 -13.60 3.80 22.72
C ALA A 46 -15.12 4.04 22.72
N PHE A 47 -15.64 4.66 21.66
CA PHE A 47 -17.08 4.87 21.48
C PHE A 47 -17.86 3.54 21.47
N LEU A 48 -17.41 2.56 20.69
CA LEU A 48 -18.06 1.23 20.62
C LEU A 48 -18.09 0.54 21.97
N VAL A 49 -16.97 0.53 22.70
CA VAL A 49 -16.87 -0.10 24.02
C VAL A 49 -17.82 0.56 25.01
N GLU A 50 -17.95 1.89 24.98
CA GLU A 50 -18.89 2.62 25.82
C GLU A 50 -20.34 2.27 25.48
N GLN A 51 -20.70 2.21 24.19
CA GLN A 51 -22.04 1.80 23.76
C GLN A 51 -22.34 0.35 24.15
N TRP A 52 -21.38 -0.56 24.00
CA TRP A 52 -21.54 -1.96 24.42
C TRP A 52 -21.71 -2.09 25.93
N ARG A 53 -21.01 -1.28 26.72
CA ARG A 53 -21.16 -1.27 28.19
C ARG A 53 -22.55 -0.80 28.59
N ILE A 54 -23.07 0.26 27.97
CA ILE A 54 -24.44 0.77 28.20
C ILE A 54 -25.47 -0.31 27.82
N ALA A 55 -25.30 -0.93 26.66
CA ALA A 55 -26.18 -1.99 26.16
C ALA A 55 -25.99 -3.36 26.84
N LYS A 56 -25.03 -3.50 27.77
CA LYS A 56 -24.63 -4.78 28.38
C LYS A 56 -24.31 -5.87 27.34
N HIS A 57 -23.72 -5.46 26.21
CA HIS A 57 -23.34 -6.36 25.13
C HIS A 57 -22.13 -7.20 25.53
N ARG A 58 -22.08 -8.47 25.11
CA ARG A 58 -20.98 -9.42 25.45
C ARG A 58 -19.58 -8.89 25.11
N LEU A 59 -19.48 -8.13 24.00
CA LEU A 59 -18.22 -7.57 23.52
C LEU A 59 -17.63 -6.50 24.46
N ALA A 60 -18.42 -5.95 25.39
CA ALA A 60 -17.91 -5.03 26.41
C ALA A 60 -16.89 -5.67 27.36
N SER A 61 -16.89 -7.01 27.45
CA SER A 61 -15.96 -7.76 28.30
C SER A 61 -14.65 -8.16 27.60
N VAL A 62 -14.58 -7.98 26.28
CA VAL A 62 -13.40 -8.37 25.48
C VAL A 62 -12.29 -7.34 25.71
N PRO A 63 -11.03 -7.77 25.95
CA PRO A 63 -9.92 -6.86 26.08
C PRO A 63 -9.71 -6.01 24.83
N ILE A 64 -9.50 -4.70 25.02
CA ILE A 64 -9.22 -3.74 23.94
C ILE A 64 -8.03 -4.18 23.09
N SER A 65 -7.03 -4.84 23.69
CA SER A 65 -5.86 -5.38 22.98
C SER A 65 -6.18 -6.48 21.97
N GLU A 66 -7.36 -7.11 22.07
CA GLU A 66 -7.81 -8.13 21.11
C GLU A 66 -8.58 -7.54 19.93
N HIS A 67 -8.91 -6.25 19.96
CA HIS A 67 -9.65 -5.62 18.89
C HIS A 67 -8.71 -5.26 17.75
N ILE A 68 -8.88 -5.91 16.61
CA ILE A 68 -8.13 -5.61 15.39
C ILE A 68 -9.11 -5.12 14.34
N PHE A 69 -8.94 -3.89 13.87
CA PHE A 69 -9.81 -3.33 12.83
C PHE A 69 -9.20 -3.57 11.46
N SER A 70 -10.06 -3.89 10.49
CA SER A 70 -9.65 -4.13 9.11
C SER A 70 -10.62 -3.51 8.12
N PHE A 71 -10.08 -3.04 7.00
CA PHE A 71 -10.84 -2.44 5.91
C PHE A 71 -10.11 -2.65 4.59
N GLN A 72 -10.80 -3.19 3.58
CA GLN A 72 -10.27 -3.39 2.21
C GLN A 72 -8.87 -4.05 2.18
N GLY A 73 -8.71 -5.19 2.86
CA GLY A 73 -7.44 -5.92 2.86
C GLY A 73 -6.34 -5.34 3.76
N ARG A 74 -6.61 -4.25 4.49
CA ARG A 74 -5.64 -3.58 5.38
C ARG A 74 -6.04 -3.72 6.84
N ILE A 75 -5.05 -3.97 7.69
CA ILE A 75 -5.18 -3.81 9.14
C ILE A 75 -5.00 -2.33 9.47
N MET A 76 -5.94 -1.78 10.23
CA MET A 76 -6.00 -0.37 10.56
C MET A 76 -5.25 -0.10 11.87
N ARG A 77 -4.42 0.94 11.88
CA ARG A 77 -3.74 1.40 13.09
C ARG A 77 -4.71 2.18 13.97
N HIS A 78 -4.59 1.98 15.27
CA HIS A 78 -5.43 2.64 16.28
C HIS A 78 -5.28 4.16 16.26
N ASP A 79 -4.06 4.66 16.05
CA ASP A 79 -3.73 6.09 16.03
C ASP A 79 -4.08 6.79 14.70
N ALA A 80 -4.45 6.05 13.66
CA ALA A 80 -4.70 6.59 12.32
C ALA A 80 -6.14 7.08 12.14
N HIS A 81 -6.30 8.15 11.35
CA HIS A 81 -7.60 8.67 10.93
C HIS A 81 -8.28 7.73 9.93
N LEU A 82 -9.62 7.64 9.98
CA LEU A 82 -10.40 6.80 9.07
C LEU A 82 -10.19 7.16 7.58
N ASP A 83 -10.06 8.44 7.27
CA ASP A 83 -9.82 8.93 5.90
C ASP A 83 -8.50 8.45 5.29
N ILE A 84 -7.49 8.11 6.10
CA ILE A 84 -6.23 7.55 5.59
C ILE A 84 -6.50 6.24 4.83
N TYR A 85 -7.52 5.50 5.26
CA TYR A 85 -7.96 4.25 4.65
C TYR A 85 -9.08 4.43 3.60
N TYR A 86 -9.41 5.67 3.24
CA TYR A 86 -10.47 5.99 2.27
C TYR A 86 -11.87 5.50 2.71
N VAL A 87 -12.10 5.41 4.02
CA VAL A 87 -13.41 5.05 4.57
C VAL A 87 -14.42 6.16 4.26
N GLY A 88 -15.48 5.82 3.55
CA GLY A 88 -16.57 6.70 3.17
C GLY A 88 -17.84 6.50 4.00
N ASN A 89 -18.85 7.30 3.67
CA ASN A 89 -20.17 7.19 4.28
C ASN A 89 -20.90 5.93 3.80
N GLY A 90 -21.32 5.10 4.74
CA GLY A 90 -21.98 3.81 4.49
C GLY A 90 -21.03 2.62 4.42
N ASP A 91 -19.72 2.83 4.55
CA ASP A 91 -18.74 1.76 4.52
C ASP A 91 -18.79 0.87 5.76
N THR A 92 -18.38 -0.38 5.60
CA THR A 92 -18.28 -1.36 6.69
C THR A 92 -16.83 -1.61 7.04
N ILE A 93 -16.44 -1.26 8.26
CA ILE A 93 -15.19 -1.62 8.91
C ILE A 93 -15.40 -2.95 9.62
N PHE A 94 -14.43 -3.86 9.53
CA PHE A 94 -14.52 -5.16 10.18
C PHE A 94 -13.72 -5.20 11.46
N LEU A 95 -14.38 -5.55 12.57
CA LEU A 95 -13.75 -5.86 13.83
C LEU A 95 -13.41 -7.34 13.89
N ARG A 96 -12.12 -7.61 14.09
CA ARG A 96 -11.56 -8.95 14.21
C ARG A 96 -11.19 -9.18 15.67
N LEU A 97 -11.65 -10.29 16.22
CA LEU A 97 -11.36 -10.76 17.57
C LEU A 97 -10.64 -12.11 17.46
N PRO A 98 -9.30 -12.17 17.52
CA PRO A 98 -8.54 -13.42 17.33
C PRO A 98 -8.99 -14.55 18.27
N GLY A 99 -9.41 -14.23 19.49
CA GLY A 99 -9.93 -15.21 20.45
C GLY A 99 -11.29 -15.83 20.08
N HIS A 100 -12.00 -15.27 19.09
CA HIS A 100 -13.33 -15.72 18.67
C HIS A 100 -13.31 -16.63 17.44
N GLY A 101 -12.12 -17.00 16.93
CA GLY A 101 -11.96 -17.92 15.81
C GLY A 101 -11.51 -17.25 14.50
N PRO A 102 -11.50 -18.02 13.39
CA PRO A 102 -11.00 -17.56 12.11
C PRO A 102 -11.95 -16.52 11.48
N VAL A 103 -11.37 -15.65 10.66
CA VAL A 103 -12.13 -14.69 9.85
C VAL A 103 -12.89 -15.44 8.75
N THR A 104 -14.19 -15.22 8.65
CA THR A 104 -15.07 -15.98 7.74
C THR A 104 -15.39 -15.25 6.44
N THR A 105 -15.22 -13.93 6.41
CA THR A 105 -15.45 -13.11 5.22
C THR A 105 -14.14 -12.62 4.60
N PRO A 106 -13.94 -12.79 3.28
CA PRO A 106 -12.79 -12.21 2.56
C PRO A 106 -12.64 -10.70 2.81
N TRP A 107 -13.75 -10.02 3.08
CA TRP A 107 -13.76 -8.57 3.27
C TRP A 107 -13.05 -8.07 4.54
N ALA A 108 -12.87 -8.96 5.51
CA ALA A 108 -12.18 -8.69 6.78
C ALA A 108 -10.76 -9.29 6.84
N MET A 109 -10.37 -10.06 5.81
CA MET A 109 -9.04 -10.66 5.74
C MET A 109 -8.00 -9.61 5.39
N SER A 110 -6.77 -9.78 5.88
CA SER A 110 -5.64 -8.98 5.41
C SER A 110 -5.24 -9.42 4.00
N THR A 111 -4.49 -8.57 3.29
CA THR A 111 -3.97 -8.90 1.95
C THR A 111 -3.14 -10.19 1.96
N SER A 112 -2.41 -10.47 3.04
CA SER A 112 -1.65 -11.72 3.18
C SER A 112 -2.52 -12.93 3.42
N GLU A 113 -3.53 -12.82 4.27
CA GLU A 113 -4.49 -13.91 4.50
C GLU A 113 -5.26 -14.25 3.21
N LEU A 114 -5.66 -13.23 2.45
CA LEU A 114 -6.28 -13.41 1.13
C LEU A 114 -5.35 -14.16 0.18
N ARG A 115 -4.07 -13.79 0.15
CA ARG A 115 -3.07 -14.46 -0.70
C ARG A 115 -2.87 -15.91 -0.27
N GLU A 116 -2.64 -16.17 1.01
CA GLU A 116 -2.47 -17.52 1.56
C GLU A 116 -3.70 -18.39 1.20
N ALA A 117 -4.92 -17.87 1.41
CA ALA A 117 -6.15 -18.59 1.10
C ALA A 117 -6.36 -18.88 -0.40
N LEU A 118 -5.91 -17.99 -1.30
CA LEU A 118 -5.94 -18.20 -2.76
C LEU A 118 -4.81 -19.12 -3.26
N GLN A 119 -3.64 -19.08 -2.61
CA GLN A 119 -2.51 -19.97 -2.91
C GLN A 119 -2.84 -21.41 -2.53
N ASP A 120 -3.46 -21.63 -1.36
CA ASP A 120 -3.94 -22.94 -0.92
C ASP A 120 -4.93 -23.56 -1.92
N ARG A 121 -5.73 -22.70 -2.57
CA ARG A 121 -6.70 -23.08 -3.62
C ARG A 121 -6.08 -23.13 -5.03
N ARG A 122 -4.80 -22.79 -5.20
CA ARG A 122 -4.08 -22.72 -6.48
C ARG A 122 -4.71 -21.78 -7.51
N THR A 123 -5.36 -20.72 -7.04
CA THR A 123 -6.04 -19.72 -7.89
C THR A 123 -5.40 -18.34 -7.81
N TYR A 124 -4.41 -18.15 -6.93
CA TYR A 124 -3.70 -16.89 -6.75
C TYR A 124 -3.05 -16.39 -8.05
N ARG A 125 -3.25 -15.11 -8.34
CA ARG A 125 -2.59 -14.39 -9.44
C ARG A 125 -1.82 -13.20 -8.86
N PRO A 126 -0.54 -13.01 -9.24
CA PRO A 126 0.22 -11.84 -8.82
C PRO A 126 -0.37 -10.56 -9.43
N ASN A 127 -0.05 -9.41 -8.82
CA ASN A 127 -0.36 -8.07 -9.32
C ASN A 127 -1.85 -7.69 -9.29
N LEU A 128 -2.65 -8.40 -8.52
CA LEU A 128 -4.05 -8.04 -8.26
C LEU A 128 -4.16 -7.13 -7.04
N LEU A 129 -4.90 -6.03 -7.14
CA LEU A 129 -5.19 -5.16 -6.00
C LEU A 129 -5.89 -5.95 -4.87
N PRO A 130 -5.77 -5.53 -3.59
CA PRO A 130 -6.42 -6.20 -2.47
C PRO A 130 -7.92 -6.44 -2.70
N GLU A 131 -8.63 -5.46 -3.26
CA GLU A 131 -10.06 -5.57 -3.57
C GLU A 131 -10.32 -6.68 -4.60
N GLN A 132 -9.47 -6.81 -5.61
CA GLN A 132 -9.56 -7.86 -6.62
C GLN A 132 -9.33 -9.25 -6.00
N LEU A 133 -8.38 -9.38 -5.06
CA LEU A 133 -8.17 -10.62 -4.30
C LEU A 133 -9.40 -10.97 -3.44
N MET A 134 -10.01 -9.97 -2.80
CA MET A 134 -11.23 -10.14 -1.99
C MET A 134 -12.39 -10.65 -2.85
N TYR A 135 -12.64 -10.02 -4.00
CA TYR A 135 -13.66 -10.45 -4.95
C TYR A 135 -13.40 -11.87 -5.46
N GLN A 136 -12.15 -12.17 -5.82
CA GLN A 136 -11.76 -13.49 -6.31
C GLN A 136 -12.01 -14.56 -5.25
N LEU A 137 -11.60 -14.33 -4.00
CA LEU A 137 -11.83 -15.30 -2.93
C LEU A 137 -13.33 -15.44 -2.59
N GLN A 138 -14.06 -14.32 -2.57
CA GLN A 138 -15.51 -14.32 -2.32
C GLN A 138 -16.25 -15.15 -3.36
N HIS A 139 -15.92 -14.98 -4.64
CA HIS A 139 -16.49 -15.77 -5.73
C HIS A 139 -16.20 -17.26 -5.56
N LEU A 140 -14.94 -17.62 -5.25
CA LEU A 140 -14.56 -19.01 -5.03
C LEU A 140 -15.34 -19.66 -3.88
N LEU A 141 -15.45 -18.99 -2.73
CA LEU A 141 -16.22 -19.50 -1.59
C LEU A 141 -17.70 -19.68 -1.94
N GLN A 142 -18.27 -18.71 -2.66
CA GLN A 142 -19.65 -18.74 -3.14
C GLN A 142 -19.89 -19.87 -4.14
N ARG A 143 -18.91 -20.18 -4.99
CA ARG A 143 -18.93 -21.27 -5.96
C ARG A 143 -18.78 -22.62 -5.26
N GLU A 144 -17.84 -22.76 -4.33
CA GLU A 144 -17.64 -23.96 -3.49
C GLU A 144 -18.94 -24.31 -2.75
N SER A 145 -19.56 -23.33 -2.06
CA SER A 145 -20.83 -23.52 -1.37
C SER A 145 -21.98 -23.96 -2.29
N ARG A 146 -22.10 -23.35 -3.47
CA ARG A 146 -23.09 -23.75 -4.49
C ARG A 146 -22.84 -25.16 -5.02
N LEU A 147 -21.59 -25.53 -5.27
CA LEU A 147 -21.23 -26.87 -5.73
C LEU A 147 -21.52 -27.93 -4.67
N GLU A 148 -21.26 -27.65 -3.38
CA GLU A 148 -21.66 -28.55 -2.30
C GLU A 148 -23.19 -28.73 -2.22
N ARG A 149 -23.95 -27.64 -2.36
CA ARG A 149 -25.42 -27.70 -2.41
C ARG A 149 -25.88 -28.51 -3.62
N LEU A 150 -25.26 -28.34 -4.79
CA LEU A 150 -25.55 -29.09 -6.00
C LEU A 150 -25.27 -30.59 -5.82
N GLN A 151 -24.13 -30.95 -5.22
CA GLN A 151 -23.80 -32.34 -4.92
C GLN A 151 -24.81 -32.97 -3.96
N LYS A 152 -25.23 -32.25 -2.91
CA LYS A 152 -26.27 -32.72 -1.97
C LYS A 152 -27.63 -32.88 -2.67
N ALA A 153 -28.03 -31.95 -3.52
CA ALA A 153 -29.29 -32.02 -4.28
C ALA A 153 -29.29 -33.18 -5.28
N THR A 154 -28.17 -33.37 -5.99
CA THR A 154 -27.97 -34.47 -6.95
C THR A 154 -28.06 -35.83 -6.26
N LYS A 155 -27.39 -35.98 -5.09
CA LYS A 155 -27.48 -37.20 -4.28
C LYS A 155 -28.89 -37.49 -3.76
N ARG A 156 -29.72 -36.47 -3.59
CA ARG A 156 -31.12 -36.58 -3.13
C ARG A 156 -32.13 -36.73 -4.28
N GLY A 157 -31.70 -36.65 -5.55
CA GLY A 157 -32.59 -36.73 -6.71
C GLY A 157 -33.54 -35.53 -6.88
N ALA A 158 -33.25 -34.38 -6.25
CA ALA A 158 -34.10 -33.19 -6.32
C ALA A 158 -33.85 -32.41 -7.62
N THR A 159 -34.55 -32.77 -8.70
CA THR A 159 -34.31 -32.24 -10.06
C THR A 159 -34.49 -30.73 -10.18
N ASP A 160 -35.45 -30.15 -9.46
CA ASP A 160 -35.73 -28.72 -9.52
C ASP A 160 -34.66 -27.90 -8.79
N ASP A 161 -34.18 -28.39 -7.64
CA ASP A 161 -33.06 -27.79 -6.91
C ASP A 161 -31.77 -27.85 -7.75
N VAL A 162 -31.54 -28.95 -8.46
CA VAL A 162 -30.39 -29.08 -9.38
C VAL A 162 -30.46 -28.02 -10.49
N LYS A 163 -31.61 -27.85 -11.14
CA LYS A 163 -31.79 -26.81 -12.18
C LYS A 163 -31.56 -25.41 -11.63
N ARG A 164 -32.16 -25.09 -10.48
CA ARG A 164 -32.01 -23.78 -9.82
C ARG A 164 -30.56 -23.47 -9.46
N ILE A 165 -29.87 -24.39 -8.78
CA ILE A 165 -28.47 -24.18 -8.37
C ILE A 165 -27.54 -24.08 -9.58
N THR A 166 -27.81 -24.83 -10.66
CA THR A 166 -27.03 -24.75 -11.90
C THR A 166 -27.19 -23.38 -12.56
N GLN A 167 -28.39 -22.80 -12.51
CA GLN A 167 -28.62 -21.43 -12.98
C GLN A 167 -27.90 -20.40 -12.09
N GLU A 168 -27.98 -20.53 -10.75
CA GLU A 168 -27.24 -19.68 -9.81
C GLU A 168 -25.72 -19.70 -10.08
N LEU A 169 -25.15 -20.84 -10.46
CA LEU A 169 -23.73 -20.96 -10.83
C LEU A 169 -23.40 -20.21 -12.13
N ARG A 170 -24.27 -20.30 -13.15
CA ARG A 170 -24.06 -19.58 -14.41
C ARG A 170 -24.14 -18.07 -14.24
N GLU A 171 -25.08 -17.60 -13.41
CA GLU A 171 -25.22 -16.18 -13.07
C GLU A 171 -23.97 -15.69 -12.33
N LEU A 172 -23.47 -16.48 -11.36
CA LEU A 172 -22.25 -16.17 -10.63
C LEU A 172 -20.99 -16.10 -11.53
N ASP A 173 -20.86 -17.02 -12.50
CA ASP A 173 -19.76 -16.99 -13.46
C ASP A 173 -19.86 -15.77 -14.41
N ALA A 174 -21.09 -15.34 -14.76
CA ALA A 174 -21.32 -14.14 -15.57
C ALA A 174 -21.03 -12.84 -14.80
N GLU A 175 -21.38 -12.79 -13.51
CA GLU A 175 -21.07 -11.67 -12.61
C GLU A 175 -19.54 -11.47 -12.43
N GLU A 176 -18.77 -12.55 -12.33
CA GLU A 176 -17.30 -12.49 -12.25
C GLU A 176 -16.69 -11.81 -13.49
N ALA A 177 -17.14 -12.23 -14.68
CA ALA A 177 -16.66 -11.67 -15.94
C ALA A 177 -16.97 -10.16 -16.05
N ALA A 178 -18.12 -9.71 -15.53
CA ALA A 178 -18.47 -8.30 -15.50
C ALA A 178 -17.68 -7.49 -14.46
N HIS A 179 -17.46 -8.05 -13.26
CA HIS A 179 -16.76 -7.37 -12.17
C HIS A 179 -15.25 -7.25 -12.38
N ALA A 180 -14.61 -8.24 -13.00
CA ALA A 180 -13.19 -8.19 -13.36
C ALA A 180 -12.85 -6.94 -14.20
N VAL A 181 -13.80 -6.45 -15.01
CA VAL A 181 -13.66 -5.25 -15.82
C VAL A 181 -13.87 -3.98 -14.98
N ALA A 182 -14.92 -3.95 -14.14
CA ALA A 182 -15.31 -2.76 -13.38
C ALA A 182 -14.35 -2.39 -12.23
N ALA A 183 -13.78 -3.38 -11.53
CA ALA A 183 -12.89 -3.15 -10.39
C ALA A 183 -11.56 -2.48 -10.77
N SER A 184 -11.18 -2.50 -12.07
CA SER A 184 -9.96 -1.86 -12.56
C SER A 184 -10.10 -0.35 -12.86
N ALA A 185 -11.32 0.19 -12.88
CA ALA A 185 -11.61 1.42 -13.62
C ALA A 185 -11.86 2.68 -12.77
N ALA A 186 -12.12 2.58 -11.46
CA ALA A 186 -12.52 3.73 -10.65
C ALA A 186 -11.33 4.31 -9.85
N PRO A 187 -10.76 5.46 -10.24
CA PRO A 187 -9.77 6.13 -9.40
C PRO A 187 -10.42 6.61 -8.09
N LEU A 188 -9.89 6.17 -6.96
CA LEU A 188 -10.33 6.63 -5.64
C LEU A 188 -9.92 8.09 -5.45
N SER A 189 -10.90 8.99 -5.37
CA SER A 189 -10.65 10.39 -5.03
C SER A 189 -10.18 10.51 -3.58
N ARG A 190 -9.06 11.20 -3.35
CA ARG A 190 -8.53 11.43 -2.01
C ARG A 190 -9.53 12.20 -1.13
N PRO A 191 -9.80 11.73 0.11
CA PRO A 191 -10.51 12.50 1.11
C PRO A 191 -9.90 13.91 1.33
N ALA A 192 -10.75 14.94 1.35
CA ALA A 192 -10.32 16.33 1.52
C ALA A 192 -10.10 16.75 2.99
N SER A 193 -10.50 15.91 3.94
CA SER A 193 -10.52 16.24 5.37
C SER A 193 -9.14 16.20 6.01
N ILE A 194 -8.19 15.45 5.44
CA ILE A 194 -6.81 15.35 5.93
C ILE A 194 -5.82 16.04 4.99
N LYS A 195 -4.75 16.57 5.58
CA LYS A 195 -3.61 17.07 4.82
C LYS A 195 -2.71 15.89 4.46
N TRP A 196 -2.69 15.55 3.17
CA TRP A 196 -1.86 14.45 2.67
C TRP A 196 -0.38 14.82 2.67
N PRO A 197 0.53 13.88 3.02
CA PRO A 197 1.97 14.13 3.04
C PRO A 197 2.55 14.32 1.64
N HIS A 198 1.95 13.67 0.63
CA HIS A 198 2.35 13.79 -0.77
C HIS A 198 1.25 14.49 -1.58
N PRO A 199 1.58 15.40 -2.52
CA PRO A 199 0.59 15.98 -3.42
C PRO A 199 0.07 14.93 -4.43
N PRO A 200 -1.16 15.08 -4.96
CA PRO A 200 -1.65 14.25 -6.06
C PRO A 200 -0.72 14.34 -7.26
N SER A 201 -0.30 13.20 -7.79
CA SER A 201 0.65 13.16 -8.89
C SER A 201 0.47 11.90 -9.71
N LEU A 202 0.53 12.04 -11.03
CA LEU A 202 0.65 10.90 -11.95
C LEU A 202 2.07 10.36 -12.03
N ARG A 203 3.06 11.07 -11.46
CA ARG A 203 4.47 10.68 -11.47
C ARG A 203 4.76 9.67 -10.36
N ARG A 204 5.65 8.71 -10.62
CA ARG A 204 6.08 7.74 -9.61
C ARG A 204 6.98 8.41 -8.57
N THR A 205 6.70 8.12 -7.30
CA THR A 205 7.59 8.48 -6.19
C THR A 205 8.51 7.31 -5.87
N VAL A 206 9.80 7.60 -5.71
CA VAL A 206 10.84 6.64 -5.35
C VAL A 206 11.15 6.73 -3.85
N PHE A 207 11.18 5.58 -3.19
CA PHE A 207 11.48 5.43 -1.76
C PHE A 207 12.76 4.60 -1.58
N PHE A 208 13.64 5.03 -0.68
CA PHE A 208 14.97 4.41 -0.50
C PHE A 208 15.20 3.73 0.85
N SER A 209 14.37 4.06 1.85
CA SER A 209 14.59 3.63 3.22
C SER A 209 13.47 2.71 3.71
N LEU A 210 13.83 1.48 4.07
CA LEU A 210 12.92 0.52 4.70
C LEU A 210 12.34 1.04 6.01
N SER A 211 13.17 1.67 6.85
CA SER A 211 12.76 2.14 8.17
C SER A 211 11.85 3.37 8.09
N ALA A 212 12.10 4.27 7.14
CA ALA A 212 11.20 5.40 6.90
C ALA A 212 9.86 4.94 6.32
N LEU A 213 9.90 3.98 5.38
CA LEU A 213 8.71 3.34 4.83
C LEU A 213 7.88 2.65 5.90
N GLU A 214 8.48 1.81 6.76
CA GLU A 214 7.73 1.07 7.78
C GLU A 214 6.95 2.00 8.73
N ARG A 215 7.53 3.13 9.09
CA ARG A 215 6.88 4.13 9.96
C ARG A 215 5.71 4.85 9.29
N SER A 216 5.77 5.04 7.98
CA SER A 216 4.91 5.99 7.26
C SER A 216 4.03 5.38 6.16
N TYR A 217 4.26 4.15 5.72
CA TYR A 217 3.64 3.61 4.49
C TYR A 217 2.11 3.66 4.50
N GLN A 218 1.49 3.50 5.67
CA GLN A 218 0.03 3.56 5.79
C GLN A 218 -0.54 4.96 5.57
N SER A 219 0.22 6.02 5.85
CA SER A 219 -0.21 7.41 5.63
C SER A 219 0.04 7.91 4.20
N ILE A 220 0.79 7.13 3.39
CA ILE A 220 1.04 7.45 2.00
C ILE A 220 -0.26 7.26 1.20
N PRO A 221 -0.74 8.27 0.45
CA PRO A 221 -1.92 8.15 -0.39
C PRO A 221 -1.81 6.99 -1.39
N ARG A 222 -2.91 6.28 -1.67
CA ARG A 222 -2.93 5.12 -2.60
C ARG A 222 -2.36 5.45 -3.98
N ASP A 223 -2.74 6.58 -4.57
CA ASP A 223 -2.29 7.02 -5.89
C ASP A 223 -0.77 7.33 -5.96
N VAL A 224 -0.11 7.57 -4.82
CA VAL A 224 1.36 7.70 -4.75
C VAL A 224 1.99 6.37 -4.38
N PHE A 225 1.37 5.65 -3.45
CA PHE A 225 1.88 4.41 -2.91
C PHE A 225 1.85 3.30 -3.96
N GLU A 226 0.73 3.05 -4.62
CA GLU A 226 0.51 1.96 -5.57
C GLU A 226 1.46 2.01 -6.79
N PRO A 227 1.69 3.15 -7.46
CA PRO A 227 2.69 3.24 -8.52
C PRO A 227 4.11 3.52 -7.99
N GLY A 228 4.31 3.76 -6.69
CA GLY A 228 5.62 4.07 -6.11
C GLY A 228 6.65 2.94 -6.26
N LEU A 229 7.92 3.32 -6.43
CA LEU A 229 9.08 2.44 -6.61
C LEU A 229 9.92 2.38 -5.34
N PHE A 230 10.32 1.19 -4.93
CA PHE A 230 11.16 0.99 -3.74
C PHE A 230 12.55 0.52 -4.19
N LEU A 231 13.55 1.37 -4.02
CA LEU A 231 14.95 1.06 -4.34
C LEU A 231 15.71 0.93 -3.03
N LEU A 232 15.94 -0.30 -2.58
CA LEU A 232 16.32 -0.56 -1.19
C LEU A 232 17.76 -1.06 -1.11
N ASP A 233 18.58 -0.39 -0.29
CA ASP A 233 19.92 -0.85 0.08
C ASP A 233 19.86 -1.90 1.19
N ALA A 234 19.34 -3.08 0.84
CA ALA A 234 19.24 -4.19 1.75
C ALA A 234 19.23 -5.50 0.98
N ARG A 235 19.63 -6.57 1.66
CA ARG A 235 19.41 -7.93 1.17
C ARG A 235 18.00 -8.38 1.50
N ARG A 236 17.32 -8.93 0.49
CA ARG A 236 16.00 -9.55 0.66
C ARG A 236 15.98 -10.56 1.82
N ASP A 237 16.98 -11.43 1.91
CA ASP A 237 17.07 -12.47 2.94
C ASP A 237 17.13 -11.90 4.36
N TRP A 238 17.74 -10.74 4.55
CA TRP A 238 17.84 -10.10 5.87
C TRP A 238 16.50 -9.53 6.33
N VAL A 239 15.73 -8.99 5.38
CA VAL A 239 14.42 -8.39 5.64
C VAL A 239 13.37 -9.46 5.95
N PHE A 240 13.37 -10.58 5.21
CA PHE A 240 12.38 -11.66 5.37
C PHE A 240 12.86 -12.83 6.24
N GLY A 241 14.09 -12.80 6.73
CA GLY A 241 14.67 -13.86 7.54
C GLY A 241 13.90 -14.11 8.85
N LYS A 242 13.70 -15.38 9.19
CA LYS A 242 13.16 -15.78 10.51
C LYS A 242 14.27 -15.62 11.55
N HIS A 243 14.28 -14.48 12.24
CA HIS A 243 15.28 -14.17 13.27
C HIS A 243 14.89 -14.78 14.62
N SER A 244 15.79 -15.57 15.20
CA SER A 244 15.63 -16.11 16.56
C SER A 244 15.63 -14.99 17.61
N SER A 245 15.03 -15.23 18.78
CA SER A 245 14.99 -14.26 19.90
C SER A 245 16.40 -13.83 20.34
N LEU A 246 17.39 -14.73 20.33
CA LEU A 246 18.79 -14.44 20.66
C LEU A 246 19.50 -13.58 19.60
N GLN A 247 19.16 -13.73 18.32
CA GLN A 247 19.71 -12.87 17.26
C GLN A 247 19.16 -11.44 17.35
N LYS A 248 17.94 -11.25 17.86
CA LYS A 248 17.34 -9.91 18.08
C LYS A 248 18.04 -9.09 19.17
N GLU A 249 18.81 -9.72 20.06
CA GLU A 249 19.61 -9.02 21.08
C GLU A 249 20.93 -8.47 20.54
N SER A 250 21.41 -8.96 19.40
CA SER A 250 22.53 -8.35 18.69
C SER A 250 22.09 -7.03 18.02
N PHE A 251 22.90 -5.99 18.21
CA PHE A 251 22.53 -4.57 18.03
C PHE A 251 21.95 -4.20 16.66
N ASP A 252 22.28 -4.95 15.60
CA ASP A 252 21.85 -4.64 14.23
C ASP A 252 20.45 -5.20 13.88
N TYR A 253 19.99 -6.28 14.52
CA TYR A 253 18.74 -6.95 14.13
C TYR A 253 17.48 -6.30 14.70
N LYS A 254 17.60 -5.51 15.77
CA LYS A 254 16.48 -4.73 16.31
C LYS A 254 15.89 -3.77 15.26
N TYR A 255 16.70 -3.33 14.30
CA TYR A 255 16.30 -2.42 13.21
C TYR A 255 15.65 -3.14 12.00
N MET A 256 15.61 -4.47 11.99
CA MET A 256 15.05 -5.28 10.89
C MET A 256 13.87 -6.18 11.33
N ALA A 257 13.39 -6.03 12.56
CA ALA A 257 12.21 -6.74 13.04
C ALA A 257 10.91 -6.04 12.58
N TYR A 258 10.59 -6.14 11.29
CA TYR A 258 9.41 -5.52 10.72
C TYR A 258 8.12 -6.30 11.03
N GLY A 259 7.00 -5.59 11.15
CA GLY A 259 5.68 -6.20 11.31
C GLY A 259 5.26 -7.04 10.09
N LYS A 260 4.48 -8.11 10.31
CA LYS A 260 4.01 -9.02 9.25
C LYS A 260 3.35 -8.25 8.10
N ASP A 261 2.46 -7.31 8.43
CA ASP A 261 1.73 -6.49 7.44
C ASP A 261 2.66 -5.68 6.52
N PHE A 262 3.76 -5.14 7.06
CA PHE A 262 4.74 -4.39 6.26
C PHE A 262 5.53 -5.30 5.33
N LEU A 263 5.96 -6.46 5.84
CA LEU A 263 6.64 -7.47 5.03
C LEU A 263 5.74 -7.98 3.89
N ASP A 264 4.48 -8.27 4.19
CA ASP A 264 3.51 -8.74 3.21
C ASP A 264 3.27 -7.69 2.11
N MET A 265 3.19 -6.42 2.48
CA MET A 265 3.13 -5.30 1.54
C MET A 265 4.36 -5.27 0.64
N LEU A 266 5.57 -5.46 1.18
CA LEU A 266 6.80 -5.50 0.39
C LEU A 266 6.78 -6.66 -0.62
N VAL A 267 6.29 -7.85 -0.24
CA VAL A 267 6.17 -8.95 -1.19
C VAL A 267 5.18 -8.62 -2.30
N PHE A 268 4.05 -7.99 -1.98
CA PHE A 268 3.08 -7.55 -2.99
C PHE A 268 3.70 -6.57 -4.00
N LYS A 269 4.53 -5.65 -3.49
CA LYS A 269 5.26 -4.69 -4.32
C LYS A 269 6.36 -5.34 -5.16
N GLU A 270 7.02 -6.36 -4.63
CA GLU A 270 8.02 -7.15 -5.34
C GLU A 270 7.39 -7.93 -6.49
N GLU A 271 6.25 -8.60 -6.25
CA GLU A 271 5.48 -9.31 -7.29
C GLU A 271 5.05 -8.35 -8.42
N ALA A 272 4.72 -7.11 -8.07
CA ALA A 272 4.40 -6.02 -9.01
C ALA A 272 5.60 -5.48 -9.80
N ASN A 273 6.81 -6.02 -9.57
CA ASN A 273 8.07 -5.53 -10.13
C ASN A 273 8.33 -4.05 -9.78
N LEU A 274 7.95 -3.61 -8.58
CA LEU A 274 8.14 -2.24 -8.09
C LEU A 274 9.17 -2.14 -6.97
N VAL A 275 9.81 -3.25 -6.59
CA VAL A 275 10.89 -3.30 -5.59
C VAL A 275 12.16 -3.75 -6.27
N PHE A 276 13.25 -3.05 -5.98
CA PHE A 276 14.59 -3.43 -6.37
C PHE A 276 15.48 -3.51 -5.12
N TRP A 277 16.09 -4.67 -4.92
CA TRP A 277 17.06 -4.92 -3.87
C TRP A 277 18.45 -4.69 -4.42
N PHE A 278 19.19 -3.74 -3.86
CA PHE A 278 20.54 -3.45 -4.35
C PHE A 278 21.57 -4.52 -3.92
N GLN A 279 21.38 -5.11 -2.75
CA GLN A 279 22.24 -6.18 -2.25
C GLN A 279 21.59 -7.55 -2.55
N PRO A 280 22.38 -8.60 -2.88
CA PRO A 280 23.83 -8.70 -2.71
C PRO A 280 24.67 -8.25 -3.91
N ASP A 281 24.07 -8.00 -5.07
CA ASP A 281 24.81 -7.85 -6.32
C ASP A 281 25.54 -6.50 -6.45
N HIS A 282 25.12 -5.49 -5.68
CA HIS A 282 25.66 -4.11 -5.70
C HIS A 282 25.72 -3.50 -7.12
N SER A 283 24.83 -3.93 -8.03
CA SER A 283 24.94 -3.60 -9.45
C SER A 283 24.07 -2.41 -9.84
N LEU A 284 24.73 -1.28 -10.16
CA LEU A 284 24.07 -0.12 -10.77
C LEU A 284 23.57 -0.42 -12.19
N ALA A 285 24.18 -1.39 -12.88
CA ALA A 285 23.69 -1.88 -14.17
C ALA A 285 22.35 -2.61 -14.02
N ALA A 286 22.22 -3.47 -13.00
CA ALA A 286 20.94 -4.12 -12.68
C ALA A 286 19.86 -3.11 -12.31
N LEU A 287 20.21 -2.07 -11.53
CA LEU A 287 19.29 -0.97 -11.22
C LEU A 287 18.83 -0.25 -12.49
N SER A 288 19.75 0.07 -13.40
CA SER A 288 19.44 0.71 -14.68
C SER A 288 18.50 -0.14 -15.55
N ALA A 289 18.75 -1.45 -15.63
CA ALA A 289 17.91 -2.39 -16.35
C ALA A 289 16.51 -2.51 -15.71
N PHE A 290 16.43 -2.58 -14.38
CA PHE A 290 15.17 -2.60 -13.64
C PHE A 290 14.31 -1.37 -13.97
N VAL A 291 14.88 -0.17 -13.87
CA VAL A 291 14.16 1.08 -14.17
C VAL A 291 13.70 1.11 -15.64
N SER A 292 14.58 0.73 -16.57
CA SER A 292 14.30 0.75 -18.02
C SER A 292 13.18 -0.22 -18.45
N ASN A 293 12.89 -1.24 -17.65
CA ASN A 293 11.80 -2.17 -17.93
C ASN A 293 10.42 -1.61 -17.57
N LEU A 294 10.37 -0.54 -16.77
CA LEU A 294 9.13 0.04 -16.28
C LEU A 294 8.61 1.13 -17.21
N VAL A 295 7.28 1.22 -17.30
CA VAL A 295 6.58 2.30 -18.02
C VAL A 295 6.27 3.44 -17.06
N ASP A 296 6.63 4.65 -17.49
CA ASP A 296 6.29 5.90 -16.83
C ASP A 296 4.79 6.19 -17.02
N PRO A 297 3.99 6.22 -15.93
CA PRO A 297 2.56 6.53 -15.99
C PRO A 297 2.25 7.95 -16.49
N SER A 298 3.20 8.89 -16.40
CA SER A 298 2.98 10.27 -16.83
C SER A 298 3.24 10.49 -18.33
N THR A 299 4.21 9.78 -18.91
CA THR A 299 4.59 9.91 -20.32
C THR A 299 4.17 8.74 -21.19
N MET A 300 3.71 7.63 -20.58
CA MET A 300 3.37 6.35 -21.22
C MET A 300 4.51 5.73 -22.03
N ARG A 301 5.76 6.12 -21.73
CA ARG A 301 6.99 5.59 -22.34
C ARG A 301 7.79 4.83 -21.28
N LYS A 302 8.68 3.95 -21.72
CA LYS A 302 9.64 3.31 -20.80
C LYS A 302 10.60 4.37 -20.27
N TYR A 303 11.05 4.19 -19.03
CA TYR A 303 12.12 5.02 -18.47
C TYR A 303 13.42 4.80 -19.24
N GLU A 304 14.25 5.85 -19.27
CA GLU A 304 15.57 5.80 -19.88
C GLU A 304 16.59 5.15 -18.95
N PRO A 305 17.60 4.46 -19.51
CA PRO A 305 18.68 3.87 -18.73
C PRO A 305 19.51 4.93 -18.02
N LEU A 306 20.05 4.56 -16.86
CA LEU A 306 20.95 5.42 -16.10
C LEU A 306 22.26 5.68 -16.85
N MET A 307 22.80 6.88 -16.72
CA MET A 307 24.13 7.20 -17.21
C MET A 307 25.18 6.60 -16.26
N LEU A 308 25.74 5.45 -16.63
CA LEU A 308 26.70 4.72 -15.79
C LEU A 308 28.17 4.99 -16.16
N GLU A 309 28.42 5.71 -17.25
CA GLU A 309 29.77 6.02 -17.70
C GLU A 309 30.34 7.23 -16.94
N ALA A 310 31.32 6.99 -16.06
CA ALA A 310 32.03 8.05 -15.33
C ALA A 310 32.57 9.18 -16.24
N PRO A 311 33.13 8.92 -17.44
CA PRO A 311 33.58 9.99 -18.34
C PRO A 311 32.48 10.96 -18.77
N LYS A 312 31.24 10.49 -18.94
CA LYS A 312 30.10 11.34 -19.29
C LYS A 312 29.77 12.30 -18.14
N TRP A 313 29.81 11.82 -16.89
CA TRP A 313 29.63 12.66 -15.70
C TRP A 313 30.76 13.68 -15.54
N LEU A 314 32.02 13.27 -15.71
CA LEU A 314 33.17 14.18 -15.62
C LEU A 314 33.12 15.30 -16.66
N ALA A 315 32.60 15.02 -17.86
CA ALA A 315 32.36 16.04 -18.87
C ALA A 315 31.33 17.10 -18.41
N LEU A 316 30.38 16.73 -17.52
CA LEU A 316 29.45 17.68 -16.90
C LEU A 316 30.11 18.52 -15.78
N GLY A 317 30.98 17.89 -14.98
CA GLY A 317 31.66 18.53 -13.84
C GLY A 317 32.69 19.60 -14.22
N GLY A 318 33.11 19.63 -15.49
CA GLY A 318 34.04 20.61 -16.03
C GLY A 318 33.41 21.97 -16.34
N HIS A 319 33.88 22.61 -17.42
CA HIS A 319 33.39 23.89 -17.95
C HIS A 319 31.90 23.89 -18.36
N ASN A 320 31.02 23.04 -17.83
CA ASN A 320 29.59 23.01 -18.16
C ASN A 320 28.71 23.57 -17.03
N GLY A 321 29.32 24.08 -15.95
CA GLY A 321 28.63 24.82 -14.90
C GLY A 321 27.89 23.95 -13.87
N TRP A 322 28.08 22.63 -13.89
CA TRP A 322 27.48 21.70 -12.93
C TRP A 322 27.92 22.01 -11.49
N GLU A 323 29.22 22.20 -11.27
CA GLU A 323 29.80 22.60 -9.96
C GLU A 323 29.81 24.13 -9.74
N GLY A 324 28.99 24.88 -10.49
CA GLY A 324 28.88 26.33 -10.33
C GLY A 324 30.06 27.16 -10.85
N LYS A 325 31.06 26.55 -11.48
CA LYS A 325 32.14 27.28 -12.16
C LYS A 325 31.61 27.90 -13.46
N PRO A 326 31.59 29.25 -13.59
CA PRO A 326 31.09 29.89 -14.80
C PRO A 326 31.96 29.51 -16.00
N ARG A 327 31.31 29.27 -17.15
CA ARG A 327 32.00 29.11 -18.44
C ARG A 327 32.76 30.39 -18.75
N ARG A 328 34.06 30.28 -19.03
CA ARG A 328 34.82 31.37 -19.69
C ARG A 328 34.34 31.62 -21.13
N ASP A 329 33.61 30.66 -21.71
CA ASP A 329 33.30 30.56 -23.15
C ASP A 329 31.85 31.00 -23.51
N GLY A 330 31.11 31.64 -22.59
CA GLY A 330 29.80 32.26 -22.85
C GLY A 330 28.61 31.34 -23.18
N ARG A 331 28.82 30.05 -23.46
CA ARG A 331 27.74 29.08 -23.76
C ARG A 331 26.91 28.79 -22.51
N ARG A 332 25.57 28.88 -22.58
CA ARG A 332 24.67 28.62 -21.44
C ARG A 332 24.76 27.18 -20.92
N VAL A 333 24.55 27.01 -19.61
CA VAL A 333 24.30 25.69 -18.98
C VAL A 333 23.05 25.11 -19.64
N GLN A 334 23.10 23.84 -20.05
CA GLN A 334 21.91 23.17 -20.57
C GLN A 334 20.89 23.08 -19.42
N ALA A 335 19.75 23.76 -19.55
CA ALA A 335 18.75 23.90 -18.48
C ALA A 335 18.22 22.55 -17.96
N HIS A 336 18.29 21.49 -18.75
CA HIS A 336 17.83 20.14 -18.39
C HIS A 336 18.88 19.30 -17.63
N LEU A 337 20.15 19.74 -17.57
CA LEU A 337 21.24 19.05 -16.86
C LEU A 337 21.72 19.88 -15.67
N LYS A 338 20.79 20.51 -14.96
CA LYS A 338 21.11 21.22 -13.73
C LYS A 338 21.07 20.22 -12.56
N PRO A 339 22.07 20.21 -11.65
CA PRO A 339 22.03 19.36 -10.48
C PRO A 339 20.80 19.65 -9.61
N VAL A 340 20.18 18.60 -9.07
CA VAL A 340 18.97 18.69 -8.23
C VAL A 340 19.27 18.33 -6.78
N PHE A 341 19.95 17.21 -6.55
CA PHE A 341 20.27 16.64 -5.24
C PHE A 341 21.74 16.81 -4.87
N THR A 342 22.67 16.75 -5.83
CA THR A 342 24.08 17.03 -5.56
C THR A 342 24.79 17.81 -6.66
N PRO A 343 25.49 18.91 -6.30
CA PRO A 343 26.34 19.62 -7.24
C PRO A 343 27.69 18.92 -7.47
N SER A 344 28.04 17.89 -6.70
CA SER A 344 29.36 17.25 -6.78
C SER A 344 29.36 16.10 -7.79
N VAL A 345 30.01 16.30 -8.94
CA VAL A 345 30.20 15.21 -9.91
C VAL A 345 31.09 14.12 -9.33
N GLN A 346 32.08 14.49 -8.53
CA GLN A 346 32.98 13.54 -7.90
C GLN A 346 32.24 12.56 -6.99
N ARG A 347 31.17 12.99 -6.31
CA ARG A 347 30.33 12.10 -5.50
C ARG A 347 29.68 11.01 -6.35
N ILE A 348 29.16 11.37 -7.53
CA ILE A 348 28.55 10.43 -8.47
C ILE A 348 29.60 9.49 -9.06
N VAL A 349 30.73 10.02 -9.50
CA VAL A 349 31.83 9.23 -10.08
C VAL A 349 32.42 8.26 -9.05
N THR A 350 32.59 8.71 -7.81
CA THR A 350 33.03 7.84 -6.71
C THR A 350 32.02 6.73 -6.47
N ASN A 351 30.72 7.06 -6.41
CA ASN A 351 29.67 6.07 -6.22
C ASN A 351 29.62 5.03 -7.34
N LEU A 352 29.86 5.45 -8.59
CA LEU A 352 29.98 4.55 -9.75
C LEU A 352 31.19 3.62 -9.62
N ALA A 353 32.33 4.16 -9.17
CA ALA A 353 33.57 3.39 -9.04
C ALA A 353 33.54 2.41 -7.85
N SER A 354 32.88 2.78 -6.75
CA SER A 354 32.73 1.94 -5.56
C SER A 354 31.52 1.02 -5.59
N GLU A 355 30.66 1.12 -6.62
CA GLU A 355 29.39 0.38 -6.71
C GLU A 355 28.55 0.48 -5.42
N SER A 356 28.60 1.65 -4.78
CA SER A 356 27.91 1.89 -3.52
C SER A 356 26.47 2.39 -3.72
N PHE A 357 25.67 2.29 -2.66
CA PHE A 357 24.33 2.86 -2.62
C PHE A 357 24.30 4.22 -1.91
N ASP A 358 25.02 5.21 -2.45
CA ASP A 358 24.85 6.58 -1.98
C ASP A 358 23.51 7.13 -2.48
N VAL A 359 22.54 7.19 -1.58
CA VAL A 359 21.15 7.64 -1.87
C VAL A 359 21.14 8.98 -2.61
N VAL A 360 22.02 9.93 -2.27
CA VAL A 360 22.03 11.25 -2.92
C VAL A 360 22.55 11.15 -4.36
N ALA A 361 23.60 10.37 -4.58
CA ALA A 361 24.14 10.12 -5.92
C ALA A 361 23.12 9.36 -6.78
N ILE A 362 22.42 8.37 -6.21
CA ILE A 362 21.39 7.59 -6.90
C ILE A 362 20.18 8.44 -7.25
N LYS A 363 19.68 9.28 -6.32
CA LYS A 363 18.62 10.26 -6.59
C LYS A 363 19.00 11.18 -7.75
N GLU A 364 20.26 11.65 -7.79
CA GLU A 364 20.76 12.47 -8.90
C GLU A 364 20.80 11.68 -10.23
N MET A 365 21.38 10.48 -10.25
CA MET A 365 21.42 9.66 -11.46
C MET A 365 20.02 9.36 -12.02
N LEU A 366 19.06 9.05 -11.14
CA LEU A 366 17.67 8.78 -11.50
C LEU A 366 16.97 10.01 -12.07
N VAL A 367 17.09 11.18 -11.43
CA VAL A 367 16.38 12.39 -11.89
C VAL A 367 16.95 12.93 -13.20
N GLN A 368 18.25 12.79 -13.42
CA GLN A 368 18.89 13.24 -14.66
C GLN A 368 18.51 12.34 -15.84
N ALA A 369 18.42 11.03 -15.64
CA ALA A 369 17.92 10.11 -16.67
C ALA A 369 16.40 10.23 -16.85
N ASN A 370 15.65 10.41 -15.76
CA ASN A 370 14.19 10.35 -15.74
C ASN A 370 13.59 11.50 -14.90
N PRO A 371 13.46 12.72 -15.46
CA PRO A 371 13.00 13.90 -14.71
C PRO A 371 11.52 13.84 -14.26
N SER A 372 10.76 12.87 -14.76
CA SER A 372 9.39 12.62 -14.30
C SER A 372 9.36 11.92 -12.95
N LEU A 373 10.44 11.29 -12.48
CA LEU A 373 10.48 10.66 -11.15
C LEU A 373 10.43 11.71 -10.03
N LEU A 374 9.65 11.40 -9.00
CA LEU A 374 9.64 12.12 -7.74
C LEU A 374 10.37 11.29 -6.68
N PHE A 375 10.86 11.93 -5.63
CA PHE A 375 11.64 11.27 -4.59
C PHE A 375 11.03 11.61 -3.24
N ALA A 376 10.79 10.58 -2.42
CA ALA A 376 10.31 10.79 -1.07
C ALA A 376 11.36 11.56 -0.25
N SER A 377 10.89 12.47 0.60
CA SER A 377 11.70 13.04 1.66
C SER A 377 12.00 11.94 2.68
N ASP A 378 13.28 11.74 2.99
CA ASP A 378 13.73 10.73 3.95
C ASP A 378 13.35 11.10 5.40
#